data_AF-A0A3P7DTR4-F1
#
_entry.id   AF-A0A3P7DTR4-F1
#
_cell.length_a   1.000
_cell.length_b   1.000
_cell.length_c   1.000
_cell.angle_alpha   90.00
_cell.angle_beta   90.00
_cell.angle_gamma   90.00
#
_symmetry.space_group_name_H-M   'P 1'
#
loop_
_entity.id
_entity.type
_entity.pdbx_description
1 polymer ?
#
loop_
_entity_poly.entity_id
_entity_poly.type
_entity_poly.pdbx_seq_one_letter_code
_entity_poly.pdbx_strand_id
1 'polypeptide(L)'
;MANFGDLRSASDCHSECIGCTESRSAVSCFSCRHFTQSLRNRAGFKCVARCDEGYFLEGNKCRACSPNCKTCIKAEQCETCPGAQLLIDVNHYGHLDHGQCIDTCPPELEPDYTIAVQARCILRRNKCSIGYYEAANSVCTPCDDACRTCHGPGPLQCDSCALNFSNKSVGYCRPCCRVGEDPMLYHCEDCTPLSVQLHTTHSSLFHTLLFTVIFLTLCVVVVVFIMKIGIGSSSSRTNRNIDYAPLPAKEQLIDSFADTTDSESADEINDNDGLQNS
;
A
#
# COMPACT_ATOMS: atom_id res chain seq x y z
N MET A 1 42.24 -6.07 -0.94
CA MET A 1 41.13 -5.09 -1.03
C MET A 1 40.13 -5.63 -2.03
N ALA A 2 38.88 -5.87 -1.65
CA ALA A 2 37.85 -6.32 -2.60
C ALA A 2 37.47 -5.14 -3.49
N ASN A 3 37.78 -5.24 -4.78
CA ASN A 3 37.45 -4.20 -5.74
C ASN A 3 35.94 -4.27 -6.01
N PHE A 4 35.18 -3.22 -5.68
CA PHE A 4 33.77 -3.06 -6.09
C PHE A 4 33.73 -2.70 -7.58
N GLY A 5 34.16 -3.65 -8.42
CA GLY A 5 34.34 -3.46 -9.86
C GLY A 5 33.24 -4.11 -10.68
N ASP A 6 32.47 -3.27 -11.38
CA ASP A 6 31.66 -3.60 -12.56
C ASP A 6 30.85 -4.91 -12.47
N LEU A 7 29.83 -4.94 -11.60
CA LEU A 7 28.81 -6.00 -11.58
C LEU A 7 27.95 -5.95 -12.85
N ARG A 8 28.49 -6.52 -13.93
CA ARG A 8 27.76 -6.71 -15.18
C ARG A 8 26.60 -7.68 -14.97
N SER A 9 25.39 -7.22 -15.24
CA SER A 9 24.22 -8.09 -15.25
C SER A 9 24.33 -9.13 -16.37
N ALA A 10 23.86 -10.35 -16.11
CA ALA A 10 23.64 -11.32 -17.17
C ALA A 10 22.59 -10.81 -18.18
N SER A 11 22.63 -11.33 -19.40
CA SER A 11 21.86 -10.80 -20.55
C SER A 11 20.36 -11.09 -20.52
N ASP A 12 19.92 -12.09 -19.75
CA ASP A 12 18.55 -12.60 -19.75
C ASP A 12 18.12 -12.90 -18.31
N CYS A 13 17.93 -11.86 -17.49
CA CYS A 13 17.53 -11.99 -16.09
C CYS A 13 16.07 -12.41 -15.92
N HIS A 14 15.74 -13.05 -14.80
CA HIS A 14 14.35 -13.34 -14.42
C HIS A 14 13.51 -12.05 -14.34
N SER A 15 12.21 -12.12 -14.69
CA SER A 15 11.32 -10.94 -14.77
C SER A 15 11.24 -10.11 -13.49
N GLU A 16 11.45 -10.77 -12.35
CA GLU A 16 11.39 -10.19 -11.02
C GLU A 16 12.72 -9.60 -10.54
N CYS A 17 13.82 -9.78 -11.27
CA CYS A 17 15.11 -9.19 -10.93
C CYS A 17 15.23 -7.74 -11.44
N ILE A 18 15.93 -6.91 -10.67
CA ILE A 18 16.58 -5.68 -11.14
C ILE A 18 18.08 -5.97 -11.22
N GLY A 19 18.51 -6.54 -12.36
CA GLY A 19 19.87 -7.06 -12.58
C GLY A 19 20.13 -8.40 -11.86
N CYS A 20 21.03 -9.21 -12.41
CA CYS A 20 21.32 -10.55 -11.90
C CYS A 20 22.73 -11.05 -12.27
N THR A 21 23.28 -12.00 -11.50
CA THR A 21 24.53 -12.69 -11.84
C THR A 21 24.33 -13.89 -12.77
N GLU A 22 23.12 -14.48 -12.79
CA GLU A 22 22.80 -15.69 -13.54
C GLU A 22 21.50 -15.50 -14.34
N SER A 23 21.53 -15.85 -15.63
CA SER A 23 20.37 -15.75 -16.51
C SER A 23 19.20 -16.62 -16.00
N ARG A 24 17.98 -16.09 -16.08
CA ARG A 24 16.69 -16.70 -15.71
C ARG A 24 16.55 -17.15 -14.25
N SER A 25 17.55 -16.90 -13.40
CA SER A 25 17.48 -17.21 -11.97
C SER A 25 16.72 -16.14 -11.20
N ALA A 26 15.71 -16.55 -10.43
CA ALA A 26 15.00 -15.69 -9.48
C ALA A 26 15.70 -15.55 -8.12
N VAL A 27 16.75 -16.35 -7.84
CA VAL A 27 17.54 -16.29 -6.59
C VAL A 27 18.83 -15.47 -6.73
N SER A 28 19.26 -15.24 -7.96
CA SER A 28 20.57 -14.63 -8.28
C SER A 28 20.44 -13.16 -8.72
N CYS A 29 19.40 -12.48 -8.23
CA CYS A 29 19.12 -11.07 -8.51
C CYS A 29 19.94 -10.13 -7.59
N PHE A 30 20.28 -8.93 -8.05
CA PHE A 30 20.85 -7.88 -7.19
C PHE A 30 19.77 -7.20 -6.31
N SER A 31 18.57 -7.03 -6.85
CA SER A 31 17.38 -6.55 -6.13
C SER A 31 16.11 -7.09 -6.81
N CYS A 32 14.98 -7.00 -6.12
CA CYS A 32 13.69 -7.44 -6.63
C CYS A 32 12.85 -6.28 -7.16
N ARG A 33 12.07 -6.53 -8.21
CA ARG A 33 11.06 -5.60 -8.74
C ARG A 33 9.87 -5.44 -7.81
N HIS A 34 9.40 -6.54 -7.23
CA HIS A 34 8.24 -6.58 -6.34
C HIS A 34 8.64 -7.03 -4.93
N PHE A 35 8.65 -8.34 -4.64
CA PHE A 35 8.84 -8.85 -3.29
C PHE A 35 10.08 -9.75 -3.15
N THR A 36 10.74 -9.66 -2.00
CA THR A 36 11.79 -10.59 -1.58
C THR A 36 11.19 -11.69 -0.72
N GLN A 37 11.31 -12.95 -1.12
CA GLN A 37 10.89 -14.10 -0.31
C GLN A 37 12.11 -14.80 0.28
N SER A 38 12.11 -15.06 1.59
CA SER A 38 13.20 -15.81 2.23
C SER A 38 13.20 -17.28 1.82
N LEU A 39 14.37 -17.80 1.48
CA LEU A 39 14.52 -19.23 1.21
C LEU A 39 14.38 -20.03 2.52
N ARG A 40 13.76 -21.21 2.47
CA ARG A 40 13.50 -22.05 3.68
C ARG A 40 14.79 -22.42 4.43
N ASN A 41 15.92 -22.53 3.73
CA ASN A 41 17.25 -22.77 4.29
C ASN A 41 17.92 -21.52 4.91
N ARG A 42 17.25 -20.35 4.88
CA ARG A 42 17.74 -19.04 5.34
C ARG A 42 19.02 -18.54 4.64
N ALA A 43 19.44 -19.17 3.54
CA ALA A 43 20.71 -18.90 2.87
C ALA A 43 20.62 -17.82 1.76
N GLY A 44 19.50 -17.09 1.67
CA GLY A 44 19.28 -16.07 0.65
C GLY A 44 17.81 -15.71 0.50
N PHE A 45 17.50 -15.03 -0.60
CA PHE A 45 16.14 -14.69 -1.02
C PHE A 45 15.87 -15.14 -2.46
N LYS A 46 14.59 -15.15 -2.85
CA LYS A 46 14.18 -15.12 -4.25
C LYS A 46 13.26 -13.94 -4.51
N CYS A 47 13.28 -13.42 -5.73
CA CYS A 47 12.36 -12.38 -6.18
C CYS A 47 11.07 -12.99 -6.72
N VAL A 48 9.92 -12.50 -6.26
CA VAL A 48 8.60 -13.00 -6.64
C VAL A 48 7.61 -11.85 -6.85
N ALA A 49 6.70 -12.02 -7.81
CA ALA A 49 5.58 -11.09 -8.06
C ALA A 49 4.46 -11.20 -6.99
N ARG A 50 4.39 -12.33 -6.29
CA ARG A 50 3.48 -12.63 -5.16
C ARG A 50 4.15 -13.66 -4.25
N CYS A 51 3.83 -13.67 -2.97
CA CYS A 51 4.34 -14.69 -2.06
C CYS A 51 3.84 -16.09 -2.45
N ASP A 52 4.69 -17.12 -2.29
CA ASP A 52 4.28 -18.52 -2.44
C ASP A 52 3.30 -18.95 -1.32
N GLU A 53 2.64 -20.09 -1.52
CA GLU A 53 1.90 -20.79 -0.46
C GLU A 53 2.81 -21.11 0.75
N GLY A 54 2.28 -20.91 1.97
CA GLY A 54 3.04 -20.98 3.21
C GLY A 54 3.88 -19.73 3.52
N TYR A 55 3.66 -18.61 2.81
CA TYR A 55 4.25 -17.31 3.13
C TYR A 55 3.18 -16.20 3.15
N PHE A 56 3.33 -15.24 4.08
CA PHE A 56 2.53 -14.01 4.15
C PHE A 56 3.36 -12.79 3.77
N LEU A 57 2.70 -11.74 3.27
CA LEU A 57 3.34 -10.48 2.90
C LEU A 57 3.47 -9.56 4.12
N GLU A 58 4.70 -9.16 4.43
CA GLU A 58 5.01 -8.16 5.45
C GLU A 58 5.85 -7.03 4.82
N GLY A 59 5.20 -5.90 4.53
CA GLY A 59 5.79 -4.85 3.69
C GLY A 59 6.10 -5.39 2.30
N ASN A 60 7.38 -5.35 1.89
CA ASN A 60 7.85 -5.93 0.62
C ASN A 60 8.52 -7.31 0.79
N LYS A 61 8.36 -7.95 1.95
CA LYS A 61 9.00 -9.22 2.30
C LYS A 61 7.97 -10.32 2.48
N CYS A 62 8.13 -11.43 1.77
CA CYS A 62 7.37 -12.63 2.02
C CYS A 62 8.03 -13.41 3.16
N ARG A 63 7.36 -13.49 4.31
CA ARG A 63 7.79 -14.25 5.50
C ARG A 63 7.06 -15.58 5.58
N ALA A 64 7.74 -16.63 6.02
CA ALA A 64 7.12 -17.94 6.17
C ALA A 64 6.05 -17.94 7.28
N CYS A 65 5.00 -18.72 7.07
CA CYS A 65 4.03 -19.06 8.10
C CYS A 65 4.64 -19.99 9.17
N SER A 66 3.96 -20.07 10.32
CA SER A 66 4.14 -21.13 11.31
C SER A 66 3.96 -22.50 10.65
N PRO A 67 4.73 -23.54 11.04
CA PRO A 67 4.55 -24.90 10.51
C PRO A 67 3.17 -25.50 10.79
N ASN A 68 2.40 -24.91 11.72
CA ASN A 68 1.03 -25.32 12.03
C ASN A 68 -0.01 -24.76 11.03
N CYS A 69 0.38 -23.83 10.15
CA CYS A 69 -0.49 -23.26 9.12
C CYS A 69 -0.18 -23.84 7.73
N LYS A 70 -1.21 -24.01 6.89
CA LYS A 70 -1.03 -24.22 5.45
C LYS A 70 -0.87 -22.88 4.72
N THR A 71 -1.73 -21.92 5.05
CA THR A 71 -1.59 -20.50 4.65
C THR A 71 -1.87 -19.62 5.87
N CYS A 72 -1.39 -18.37 5.85
CA CYS A 72 -1.49 -17.47 6.99
C CYS A 72 -1.53 -16.00 6.56
N ILE A 73 -2.13 -15.16 7.40
CA ILE A 73 -2.10 -13.70 7.25
C ILE A 73 -1.00 -13.05 8.10
N LYS A 74 -0.53 -13.75 9.14
CA LYS A 74 0.66 -13.44 9.96
C LYS A 74 1.30 -14.75 10.39
N ALA A 75 2.55 -14.71 10.85
CA ALA A 75 3.32 -15.90 11.23
C ALA A 75 2.50 -16.99 11.98
N GLU A 76 1.87 -16.65 13.11
CA GLU A 76 1.08 -17.58 13.93
C GLU A 76 -0.45 -17.41 13.76
N GLN A 77 -0.93 -16.71 12.73
CA GLN A 77 -2.37 -16.50 12.47
C GLN A 77 -2.72 -17.14 11.12
N CYS A 78 -3.17 -18.39 11.15
CA CYS A 78 -3.49 -19.16 9.96
C CYS A 78 -4.74 -18.63 9.25
N GLU A 79 -4.77 -18.83 7.94
CA GLU A 79 -5.94 -18.60 7.05
C GLU A 79 -6.51 -19.94 6.57
N THR A 80 -5.64 -20.95 6.37
CA THR A 80 -6.03 -22.35 6.19
C THR A 80 -5.10 -23.27 6.96
N CYS A 81 -5.65 -24.39 7.40
CA CYS A 81 -4.99 -25.40 8.20
C CYS A 81 -4.46 -26.56 7.32
N PRO A 82 -3.46 -27.32 7.81
CA PRO A 82 -3.05 -28.55 7.16
C PRO A 82 -4.11 -29.65 7.32
N GLY A 83 -4.26 -30.49 6.28
CA GLY A 83 -5.15 -31.66 6.33
C GLY A 83 -6.63 -31.30 6.47
N ALA A 84 -7.28 -31.90 7.48
CA ALA A 84 -8.72 -31.75 7.76
C ALA A 84 -9.00 -31.04 9.10
N GLN A 85 -8.00 -30.33 9.64
CA GLN A 85 -8.14 -29.57 10.89
C GLN A 85 -9.09 -28.38 10.72
N LEU A 86 -9.72 -27.95 11.82
CA LEU A 86 -10.59 -26.80 11.86
C LEU A 86 -9.82 -25.54 12.27
N LEU A 87 -10.17 -24.41 11.64
CA LEU A 87 -9.63 -23.10 11.95
C LEU A 87 -10.50 -22.39 13.00
N ILE A 88 -9.94 -21.87 14.08
CA ILE A 88 -10.70 -21.03 15.03
C ILE A 88 -10.97 -19.66 14.40
N ASP A 89 -12.22 -19.42 14.00
CA ASP A 89 -12.67 -18.21 13.30
C ASP A 89 -13.56 -17.34 14.18
N VAL A 90 -13.02 -16.98 15.34
CA VAL A 90 -13.70 -16.18 16.35
C VAL A 90 -12.82 -14.98 16.70
N ASN A 91 -13.11 -13.83 16.08
CA ASN A 91 -12.43 -12.56 16.37
C ASN A 91 -12.98 -11.94 17.67
N HIS A 92 -12.83 -12.64 18.79
CA HIS A 92 -13.41 -12.23 20.07
C HIS A 92 -12.39 -12.28 21.21
N TYR A 93 -12.40 -11.28 22.10
CA TYR A 93 -11.36 -11.09 23.12
C TYR A 93 -11.27 -12.25 24.13
N GLY A 94 -12.38 -12.92 24.43
CA GLY A 94 -12.41 -14.14 25.24
C GLY A 94 -11.72 -15.37 24.61
N HIS A 95 -11.45 -15.35 23.31
CA HIS A 95 -10.82 -16.44 22.57
C HIS A 95 -9.54 -15.95 21.85
N LEU A 96 -8.43 -15.92 22.59
CA LEU A 96 -7.10 -15.53 22.07
C LEU A 96 -6.54 -16.47 20.99
N ASP A 97 -7.22 -17.59 20.73
CA ASP A 97 -6.80 -18.65 19.83
C ASP A 97 -7.25 -18.45 18.37
N HIS A 98 -7.74 -17.26 18.00
CA HIS A 98 -8.14 -16.97 16.62
C HIS A 98 -6.99 -17.21 15.61
N GLY A 99 -7.29 -17.95 14.56
CA GLY A 99 -6.32 -18.35 13.54
C GLY A 99 -5.47 -19.56 13.94
N GLN A 100 -5.76 -20.25 15.05
CA GLN A 100 -5.18 -21.56 15.35
C GLN A 100 -5.91 -22.69 14.63
N CYS A 101 -5.16 -23.78 14.40
CA CYS A 101 -5.63 -25.00 13.75
C CYS A 101 -5.71 -26.14 14.76
N ILE A 102 -6.88 -26.79 14.84
CA ILE A 102 -7.21 -27.79 15.87
C ILE A 102 -8.04 -28.94 15.31
N ASP A 103 -7.97 -30.11 15.94
CA ASP A 103 -8.70 -31.30 15.50
C ASP A 103 -10.17 -31.33 16.00
N THR A 104 -10.51 -30.58 17.05
CA THR A 104 -11.86 -30.56 17.66
C THR A 104 -12.10 -29.23 18.37
N CYS A 105 -13.23 -28.58 18.07
CA CYS A 105 -13.57 -27.26 18.63
C CYS A 105 -13.72 -27.26 20.17
N PRO A 106 -13.31 -26.16 20.86
CA PRO A 106 -13.54 -25.98 22.29
C PRO A 106 -15.03 -26.03 22.70
N PRO A 107 -15.35 -26.22 24.00
CA PRO A 107 -16.72 -26.40 24.49
C PRO A 107 -17.70 -25.26 24.20
N GLU A 108 -17.23 -24.05 23.92
CA GLU A 108 -18.01 -22.85 23.60
C GLU A 108 -18.31 -22.72 22.09
N LEU A 109 -17.54 -23.41 21.25
CA LEU A 109 -17.59 -23.29 19.80
C LEU A 109 -18.35 -24.47 19.14
N GLU A 110 -18.75 -24.30 17.89
CA GLU A 110 -19.28 -25.38 17.04
C GLU A 110 -18.54 -25.44 15.70
N PRO A 111 -18.37 -26.66 15.13
CA PRO A 111 -17.74 -26.82 13.84
C PRO A 111 -18.69 -26.45 12.69
N ASP A 112 -18.27 -25.48 11.87
CA ASP A 112 -18.89 -25.12 10.61
C ASP A 112 -18.16 -25.79 9.44
N TYR A 113 -18.88 -26.65 8.73
CA TYR A 113 -18.43 -27.37 7.53
C TYR A 113 -19.04 -26.80 6.24
N THR A 114 -19.79 -25.70 6.30
CA THR A 114 -20.44 -25.11 5.11
C THR A 114 -19.46 -24.41 4.17
N ILE A 115 -18.28 -24.04 4.67
CA ILE A 115 -17.22 -23.36 3.92
C ILE A 115 -16.36 -24.38 3.17
N ALA A 116 -16.52 -24.44 1.84
CA ALA A 116 -15.90 -25.44 0.97
C ALA A 116 -14.36 -25.48 0.95
N VAL A 117 -13.68 -24.45 1.47
CA VAL A 117 -12.21 -24.32 1.46
C VAL A 117 -11.57 -24.78 2.78
N GLN A 118 -12.22 -24.50 3.90
CA GLN A 118 -11.65 -24.65 5.25
C GLN A 118 -12.79 -24.74 6.26
N ALA A 119 -12.92 -25.88 6.95
CA ALA A 119 -13.84 -26.03 8.08
C ALA A 119 -13.39 -25.14 9.25
N ARG A 120 -14.33 -24.57 10.00
CA ARG A 120 -14.04 -23.57 11.04
C ARG A 120 -14.69 -23.92 12.36
N CYS A 121 -14.08 -23.49 13.46
CA CYS A 121 -14.77 -23.42 14.75
C CYS A 121 -15.31 -22.00 14.90
N ILE A 122 -16.64 -21.88 14.94
CA ILE A 122 -17.36 -20.61 15.07
C ILE A 122 -18.06 -20.53 16.43
N LEU A 123 -18.44 -19.33 16.85
CA LEU A 123 -19.31 -19.15 18.03
C LEU A 123 -20.65 -19.86 17.80
N ARG A 124 -21.10 -20.60 18.83
CA ARG A 124 -22.43 -21.21 18.81
C ARG A 124 -23.51 -20.17 18.65
N ARG A 125 -24.55 -20.49 17.86
CA ARG A 125 -25.74 -19.65 17.80
C ARG A 125 -26.40 -19.55 19.19
N ASN A 126 -26.27 -18.39 19.82
CA ASN A 126 -26.97 -18.07 21.06
C ASN A 126 -28.49 -18.15 20.83
N LYS A 127 -29.17 -19.02 21.59
CA LYS A 127 -30.63 -19.25 21.51
C LYS A 127 -31.44 -18.35 22.46
N CYS A 128 -30.75 -17.62 23.34
CA CYS A 128 -31.37 -16.74 24.32
C CYS A 128 -31.76 -15.39 23.72
N SER A 129 -32.55 -14.62 24.47
CA SER A 129 -32.89 -13.24 24.10
C SER A 129 -31.68 -12.30 24.25
N ILE A 130 -31.73 -11.15 23.58
CA ILE A 130 -30.73 -10.06 23.74
C ILE A 130 -30.57 -9.74 25.24
N GLY A 131 -29.32 -9.59 25.69
CA GLY A 131 -28.97 -9.43 27.10
C GLY A 131 -28.76 -10.74 27.89
N TYR A 132 -28.86 -11.92 27.25
CA TYR A 132 -28.63 -13.22 27.88
C TYR A 132 -27.78 -14.15 27.00
N TYR A 133 -27.04 -15.08 27.61
CA TYR A 133 -26.30 -16.17 26.96
C TYR A 133 -26.73 -17.55 27.46
N GLU A 134 -26.52 -18.59 26.63
CA GLU A 134 -26.79 -19.99 26.99
C GLU A 134 -25.62 -20.56 27.81
N ALA A 135 -25.83 -20.84 29.09
CA ALA A 135 -24.82 -21.47 29.95
C ALA A 135 -24.74 -23.00 29.74
N ALA A 136 -23.77 -23.66 30.38
CA ALA A 136 -23.45 -25.10 30.22
C ALA A 136 -24.58 -26.10 30.57
N ASN A 137 -25.73 -25.61 31.04
CA ASN A 137 -26.95 -26.33 31.38
C ASN A 137 -28.16 -25.90 30.53
N SER A 138 -27.93 -25.21 29.40
CA SER A 138 -28.93 -24.56 28.55
C SER A 138 -29.83 -23.53 29.26
N VAL A 139 -29.39 -22.97 30.39
CA VAL A 139 -30.08 -21.87 31.08
C VAL A 139 -29.60 -20.53 30.54
N CYS A 140 -30.54 -19.69 30.13
CA CYS A 140 -30.26 -18.30 29.74
C CYS A 140 -29.86 -17.47 30.96
N THR A 141 -28.59 -17.10 31.03
CA THR A 141 -27.97 -16.32 32.10
C THR A 141 -27.74 -14.89 31.60
N PRO A 142 -27.98 -13.82 32.40
CA PRO A 142 -27.77 -12.45 31.93
C PRO A 142 -26.31 -12.19 31.54
N CYS A 143 -26.13 -11.37 30.52
CA CYS A 143 -24.82 -10.84 30.14
C CYS A 143 -24.26 -9.90 31.23
N ASP A 144 -22.97 -9.55 31.10
CA ASP A 144 -22.39 -8.41 31.80
C ASP A 144 -23.06 -7.09 31.36
N ASP A 145 -23.16 -6.11 32.27
CA ASP A 145 -23.77 -4.80 32.01
C ASP A 145 -23.08 -4.03 30.87
N ALA A 146 -21.80 -4.32 30.57
CA ALA A 146 -21.08 -3.77 29.43
C ALA A 146 -21.54 -4.32 28.06
N CYS A 147 -22.24 -5.47 28.04
CA CYS A 147 -22.69 -6.15 26.84
C CYS A 147 -24.17 -5.88 26.53
N ARG A 148 -24.49 -5.65 25.25
CA ARG A 148 -25.86 -5.76 24.72
C ARG A 148 -26.18 -7.19 24.30
N THR A 149 -25.21 -7.87 23.69
CA THR A 149 -25.27 -9.29 23.35
C THR A 149 -23.95 -9.95 23.75
N CYS A 150 -24.02 -11.19 24.20
CA CYS A 150 -22.86 -11.96 24.64
C CYS A 150 -23.06 -13.46 24.34
N HIS A 151 -21.97 -14.20 24.37
CA HIS A 151 -21.93 -15.68 24.25
C HIS A 151 -21.38 -16.36 25.52
N GLY A 152 -21.08 -15.61 26.57
CA GLY A 152 -20.58 -16.13 27.85
C GLY A 152 -20.53 -15.06 28.96
N PRO A 153 -20.11 -15.42 30.17
CA PRO A 153 -19.99 -14.50 31.31
C PRO A 153 -18.93 -13.40 31.15
N GLY A 154 -19.25 -12.21 31.69
CA GLY A 154 -18.29 -11.12 31.89
C GLY A 154 -18.06 -10.20 30.68
N PRO A 155 -17.34 -9.09 30.87
CA PRO A 155 -17.22 -8.00 29.88
C PRO A 155 -16.30 -8.36 28.69
N LEU A 156 -15.59 -9.48 28.80
CA LEU A 156 -14.71 -10.02 27.74
C LEU A 156 -15.42 -11.08 26.87
N GLN A 157 -16.74 -11.24 26.99
CA GLN A 157 -17.55 -12.17 26.18
C GLN A 157 -18.72 -11.48 25.43
N CYS A 158 -18.63 -10.16 25.23
CA CYS A 158 -19.64 -9.35 24.51
C CYS A 158 -19.50 -9.43 22.97
N ASP A 159 -20.55 -9.83 22.23
CA ASP A 159 -20.59 -9.68 20.77
C ASP A 159 -20.88 -8.23 20.34
N SER A 160 -21.62 -7.48 21.18
CA SER A 160 -21.87 -6.06 20.98
C SER A 160 -22.02 -5.33 22.31
N CYS A 161 -21.56 -4.08 22.35
CA CYS A 161 -21.55 -3.28 23.58
C CYS A 161 -22.92 -2.70 23.93
N ALA A 162 -23.15 -2.52 25.23
CA ALA A 162 -24.31 -1.81 25.77
C ALA A 162 -24.28 -0.31 25.45
N LEU A 163 -25.37 0.38 25.75
CA LEU A 163 -25.42 1.85 25.65
C LEU A 163 -24.38 2.46 26.61
N ASN A 164 -23.64 3.46 26.13
CA ASN A 164 -22.49 4.06 26.80
C ASN A 164 -21.26 3.14 26.99
N PHE A 165 -21.14 2.09 26.17
CA PHE A 165 -19.94 1.28 26.04
C PHE A 165 -19.47 1.21 24.57
N SER A 166 -18.18 0.97 24.36
CA SER A 166 -17.54 0.85 23.05
C SER A 166 -16.33 -0.09 23.13
N ASN A 167 -15.86 -0.59 21.99
CA ASN A 167 -14.73 -1.52 21.89
C ASN A 167 -13.69 -1.11 20.83
N LYS A 168 -13.72 0.15 20.37
CA LYS A 168 -12.92 0.65 19.24
C LYS A 168 -11.41 0.51 19.43
N SER A 169 -10.90 0.78 20.64
CA SER A 169 -9.47 0.89 20.91
C SER A 169 -8.88 -0.42 21.44
N VAL A 170 -9.63 -1.16 22.27
CA VAL A 170 -9.13 -2.38 22.94
C VAL A 170 -9.75 -3.70 22.50
N GLY A 171 -10.82 -3.68 21.69
CA GLY A 171 -11.49 -4.90 21.20
C GLY A 171 -12.47 -5.57 22.17
N TYR A 172 -12.65 -5.05 23.39
CA TYR A 172 -13.71 -5.43 24.33
C TYR A 172 -14.45 -4.20 24.85
N CYS A 173 -15.66 -4.40 25.39
CA CYS A 173 -16.53 -3.29 25.77
C CYS A 173 -16.03 -2.58 27.04
N ARG A 174 -15.66 -1.30 26.87
CA ARG A 174 -15.29 -0.35 27.93
C ARG A 174 -16.29 0.81 27.97
N PRO A 175 -16.47 1.46 29.13
CA PRO A 175 -17.37 2.60 29.24
C PRO A 175 -16.87 3.79 28.39
N CYS A 176 -17.80 4.60 27.91
CA CYS A 176 -17.48 5.85 27.23
C CYS A 176 -16.80 6.84 28.18
N CYS A 177 -15.76 7.52 27.71
CA CYS A 177 -15.13 8.60 28.45
C CYS A 177 -16.12 9.75 28.72
N ARG A 178 -16.02 10.39 29.89
CA ARG A 178 -16.71 11.66 30.15
C ARG A 178 -15.98 12.79 29.42
N VAL A 179 -16.67 13.93 29.27
CA VAL A 179 -16.12 15.10 28.57
C VAL A 179 -14.84 15.58 29.25
N GLY A 180 -13.71 15.48 28.55
CA GLY A 180 -12.39 15.90 29.03
C GLY A 180 -11.55 14.81 29.72
N GLU A 181 -12.05 13.57 29.84
CA GLU A 181 -11.24 12.44 30.32
C GLU A 181 -10.31 11.91 29.21
N ASP A 182 -9.08 11.54 29.59
CA ASP A 182 -8.13 10.89 28.69
C ASP A 182 -8.39 9.37 28.60
N PRO A 183 -8.57 8.79 27.39
CA PRO A 183 -8.89 7.36 27.23
C PRO A 183 -7.84 6.40 27.80
N MET A 184 -6.55 6.75 27.73
CA MET A 184 -5.47 5.89 28.23
C MET A 184 -5.40 5.92 29.76
N LEU A 185 -5.56 7.09 30.36
CA LEU A 185 -5.52 7.26 31.81
C LEU A 185 -6.75 6.64 32.49
N TYR A 186 -7.95 6.91 31.97
CA TYR A 186 -9.22 6.50 32.58
C TYR A 186 -9.74 5.13 32.09
N HIS A 187 -9.02 4.45 31.20
CA HIS A 187 -9.38 3.13 30.68
C HIS A 187 -10.79 3.10 30.05
N CYS A 188 -11.16 4.20 29.40
CA CYS A 188 -12.44 4.42 28.75
C CYS A 188 -12.27 4.48 27.23
N GLU A 189 -13.38 4.56 26.49
CA GLU A 189 -13.37 4.62 25.02
C GLU A 189 -13.96 5.94 24.51
N ASP A 190 -13.40 6.46 23.41
CA ASP A 190 -13.99 7.58 22.69
C ASP A 190 -15.21 7.09 21.89
N CYS A 191 -16.39 7.25 22.47
CA CYS A 191 -17.66 6.88 21.86
C CYS A 191 -18.19 7.91 20.85
N THR A 192 -17.48 9.00 20.57
CA THR A 192 -17.96 9.97 19.56
C THR A 192 -18.13 9.28 18.20
N PRO A 193 -19.20 9.57 17.45
CA PRO A 193 -19.35 9.05 16.10
C PRO A 193 -18.29 9.71 15.21
N LEU A 194 -17.66 8.92 14.33
CA LEU A 194 -16.54 9.36 13.48
C LEU A 194 -16.91 10.57 12.59
N SER A 195 -18.20 10.83 12.37
CA SER A 195 -18.73 12.02 11.70
C SER A 195 -18.43 13.36 12.40
N VAL A 196 -17.97 13.37 13.65
CA VAL A 196 -17.52 14.58 14.36
C VAL A 196 -16.00 14.77 14.27
N GLN A 197 -15.25 13.80 13.73
CA GLN A 197 -13.87 14.02 13.28
C GLN A 197 -13.82 14.78 11.94
N LEU A 198 -14.58 15.88 11.84
CA LEU A 198 -14.22 16.94 10.91
C LEU A 198 -12.93 17.55 11.45
N HIS A 199 -11.81 17.09 10.87
CA HIS A 199 -10.46 17.55 11.09
C HIS A 199 -10.37 18.91 11.82
N THR A 200 -9.90 18.87 13.07
CA THR A 200 -9.04 19.93 13.62
C THR A 200 -7.69 19.92 12.88
N THR A 201 -7.72 20.00 11.55
CA THR A 201 -6.64 20.56 10.72
C THR A 201 -6.58 22.04 11.03
N HIS A 202 -6.03 22.32 12.20
CA HIS A 202 -5.69 23.64 12.66
C HIS A 202 -4.89 24.33 11.55
N SER A 203 -5.45 25.38 10.96
CA SER A 203 -4.77 26.30 10.05
C SER A 203 -4.18 25.76 8.73
N SER A 204 -4.77 24.76 8.05
CA SER A 204 -4.44 24.55 6.61
C SER A 204 -4.90 25.73 5.74
N LEU A 205 -6.18 26.13 5.87
CA LEU A 205 -6.73 27.31 5.18
C LEU A 205 -6.08 28.62 5.65
N PHE A 206 -5.73 28.73 6.93
CA PHE A 206 -5.07 29.93 7.44
C PHE A 206 -3.62 30.02 6.96
N HIS A 207 -2.87 28.91 6.89
CA HIS A 207 -1.54 28.92 6.27
C HIS A 207 -1.60 29.22 4.77
N THR A 208 -2.53 28.64 4.02
CA THR A 208 -2.65 28.92 2.58
C THR A 208 -3.09 30.36 2.29
N LEU A 209 -4.00 30.94 3.08
CA LEU A 209 -4.31 32.37 3.01
C LEU A 209 -3.10 33.24 3.39
N LEU A 210 -2.37 32.91 4.46
CA LEU A 210 -1.18 33.66 4.87
C LEU A 210 -0.08 33.60 3.79
N PHE A 211 0.21 32.41 3.25
CA PHE A 211 1.20 32.24 2.17
C PHE A 211 0.79 32.92 0.87
N THR A 212 -0.50 32.90 0.48
CA THR A 212 -0.96 33.60 -0.73
C THR A 212 -0.91 35.12 -0.55
N VAL A 213 -1.28 35.66 0.62
CA VAL A 213 -1.13 37.09 0.91
C VAL A 213 0.35 37.50 0.93
N ILE A 214 1.23 36.71 1.53
CA ILE A 214 2.69 36.96 1.52
C ILE A 214 3.24 36.90 0.09
N PHE A 215 2.83 35.92 -0.73
CA PHE A 215 3.25 35.82 -2.12
C PHE A 215 2.77 37.02 -2.95
N LEU A 216 1.50 37.40 -2.84
CA LEU A 216 0.94 38.55 -3.56
C LEU A 216 1.60 39.88 -3.14
N THR A 217 1.85 40.08 -1.85
CA THR A 217 2.57 41.27 -1.37
C THR A 217 4.03 41.30 -1.85
N LEU A 218 4.74 40.16 -1.88
CA LEU A 218 6.05 40.05 -2.51
C LEU A 218 6.00 40.38 -4.02
N CYS A 219 5.05 39.83 -4.77
CA CYS A 219 4.87 40.13 -6.19
C CYS A 219 4.62 41.63 -6.42
N VAL A 220 3.76 42.26 -5.62
CA VAL A 220 3.50 43.71 -5.72
C VAL A 220 4.76 44.52 -5.38
N VAL A 221 5.51 44.17 -4.34
CA VAL A 221 6.77 44.85 -3.98
C VAL A 221 7.81 44.71 -5.10
N VAL A 222 7.96 43.52 -5.70
CA VAL A 222 8.87 43.28 -6.83
C VAL A 222 8.45 44.10 -8.06
N VAL A 223 7.16 44.14 -8.41
CA VAL A 223 6.65 44.96 -9.53
C VAL A 223 6.87 46.45 -9.26
N VAL A 224 6.64 46.93 -8.03
CA VAL A 224 6.92 48.33 -7.66
C VAL A 224 8.42 48.64 -7.72
N PHE A 225 9.30 47.71 -7.34
CA PHE A 225 10.74 47.86 -7.49
C PHE A 225 11.17 47.93 -8.97
N ILE A 226 10.65 47.04 -9.82
CA ILE A 226 10.92 47.04 -11.27
C ILE A 226 10.42 48.36 -11.89
N MET A 227 9.22 48.82 -11.54
CA MET A 227 8.69 50.12 -11.98
C MET A 227 9.55 51.30 -11.49
N LYS A 228 10.02 51.28 -10.23
CA LYS A 228 10.91 52.33 -9.70
C LYS A 228 12.26 52.36 -10.40
N ILE A 229 12.84 51.19 -10.73
CA ILE A 229 14.10 51.08 -11.47
C ILE A 229 13.91 51.52 -12.94
N GLY A 230 12.81 51.12 -13.58
CA GLY A 230 12.49 51.47 -14.96
C GLY A 230 12.11 52.93 -15.18
N ILE A 231 11.45 53.58 -14.22
CA ILE A 231 11.06 54.99 -14.30
C ILE A 231 12.20 55.93 -13.82
N GLY A 232 13.12 55.43 -12.98
CA GLY A 232 14.30 56.17 -12.52
C GLY A 232 15.47 56.22 -13.51
N SER A 233 15.42 55.47 -14.61
CA SER A 233 16.52 55.34 -15.58
C SER A 233 16.18 55.93 -16.97
N SER A 234 15.50 57.09 -16.97
CA SER A 234 15.33 57.88 -18.20
C SER A 234 16.47 58.89 -18.38
N SER A 235 17.01 58.98 -19.60
CA SER A 235 18.07 59.90 -20.04
C SER A 235 19.50 59.64 -19.53
N SER A 236 20.17 58.63 -20.10
CA SER A 236 21.44 58.85 -20.84
C SER A 236 21.89 57.61 -21.63
N ARG A 237 22.30 57.87 -22.88
CA ARG A 237 23.20 57.07 -23.77
C ARG A 237 23.96 55.94 -23.04
N THR A 238 23.93 54.70 -23.48
CA THR A 238 24.41 54.26 -24.80
C THR A 238 23.73 52.97 -25.29
N ASN A 239 23.45 52.88 -26.59
CA ASN A 239 23.00 51.65 -27.24
C ASN A 239 24.13 50.62 -27.28
N ARG A 240 23.89 49.40 -26.79
CA ARG A 240 24.77 48.23 -26.97
C ARG A 240 23.91 47.02 -27.33
N ASN A 241 23.82 46.74 -28.63
CA ASN A 241 23.30 45.46 -29.11
C ASN A 241 24.10 44.31 -28.49
N ILE A 242 23.39 43.28 -28.04
CA ILE A 242 23.88 41.91 -28.07
C ILE A 242 22.90 41.17 -28.98
N ASP A 243 23.23 41.17 -30.28
CA ASP A 243 22.51 40.40 -31.28
C ASP A 243 22.88 38.92 -31.12
N TYR A 244 21.90 38.08 -30.80
CA TYR A 244 22.02 36.65 -31.05
C TYR A 244 21.66 36.40 -32.51
N ALA A 245 22.68 36.17 -33.34
CA ALA A 245 22.51 36.01 -34.77
C ALA A 245 21.77 34.70 -35.14
N PRO A 246 20.73 34.74 -35.99
CA PRO A 246 20.24 33.55 -36.68
C PRO A 246 21.29 33.07 -37.70
N LEU A 247 21.41 31.75 -37.90
CA LEU A 247 22.33 31.19 -38.90
C LEU A 247 21.92 31.63 -40.32
N PRO A 248 22.78 32.35 -41.08
CA PRO A 248 22.48 32.72 -42.45
C PRO A 248 22.87 31.59 -43.42
N ALA A 249 21.96 31.26 -44.34
CA ALA A 249 22.30 30.48 -45.52
C ALA A 249 23.26 31.28 -46.42
N LYS A 250 24.25 30.60 -47.02
CA LYS A 250 25.21 31.21 -47.94
C LYS A 250 24.89 30.78 -49.37
N GLU A 251 24.16 31.61 -50.10
CA GLU A 251 24.00 31.48 -51.54
C GLU A 251 25.09 32.24 -52.30
N GLN A 252 25.61 31.54 -53.32
CA GLN A 252 26.18 32.00 -54.58
C GLN A 252 26.80 33.42 -54.68
N LEU A 253 28.11 33.47 -54.99
CA LEU A 253 28.58 34.21 -56.17
C LEU A 253 30.00 33.78 -56.58
N ILE A 254 30.04 33.07 -57.71
CA ILE A 254 31.03 33.08 -58.81
C ILE A 254 32.47 33.51 -58.47
N ASP A 255 33.40 32.56 -58.57
CA ASP A 255 34.59 32.77 -59.40
C ASP A 255 34.86 31.50 -60.24
N SER A 256 35.46 31.72 -61.40
CA SER A 256 35.83 30.77 -62.44
C SER A 256 36.93 29.77 -62.01
N PHE A 257 36.88 28.54 -62.54
CA PHE A 257 37.92 27.91 -63.38
C PHE A 257 37.47 26.50 -63.83
N ALA A 258 38.08 25.98 -64.90
CA ALA A 258 37.71 24.71 -65.59
C ALA A 258 38.02 23.45 -64.73
N ASP A 259 37.43 22.25 -64.94
CA ASP A 259 37.49 21.44 -66.17
C ASP A 259 36.51 20.22 -66.21
N THR A 260 36.07 19.88 -67.43
CA THR A 260 35.73 18.53 -68.01
C THR A 260 34.73 17.50 -67.41
N THR A 261 33.78 17.09 -68.30
CA THR A 261 33.21 15.73 -68.58
C THR A 261 32.33 15.01 -67.53
N ASP A 262 31.00 14.84 -67.75
CA ASP A 262 30.26 13.71 -68.41
C ASP A 262 29.88 12.58 -67.38
N SER A 263 28.70 11.92 -67.30
CA SER A 263 27.62 11.58 -68.26
C SER A 263 26.25 11.26 -67.56
N GLU A 264 25.14 11.20 -68.36
CA GLU A 264 23.84 10.43 -68.33
C GLU A 264 23.44 9.49 -67.14
N SER A 265 22.18 9.08 -66.82
CA SER A 265 20.77 9.16 -67.34
C SER A 265 19.78 8.61 -66.25
N ALA A 266 18.54 9.08 -66.05
CA ALA A 266 17.24 8.64 -66.63
C ALA A 266 16.91 7.11 -66.64
N ASP A 267 15.68 6.59 -66.36
CA ASP A 267 14.40 7.17 -65.85
C ASP A 267 13.34 6.14 -65.32
N GLU A 268 12.36 6.62 -64.52
CA GLU A 268 10.93 6.24 -64.25
C GLU A 268 10.33 4.80 -63.98
N ILE A 269 9.51 4.74 -62.90
CA ILE A 269 8.08 4.27 -62.74
C ILE A 269 7.62 2.84 -63.17
N ASN A 270 7.06 2.01 -62.25
CA ASN A 270 5.59 1.87 -61.97
C ASN A 270 5.21 0.76 -60.94
N ASP A 271 4.02 0.87 -60.35
CA ASP A 271 3.33 -0.16 -59.54
C ASP A 271 2.57 -1.21 -60.41
N ASN A 272 2.29 -2.42 -59.87
CA ASN A 272 0.92 -2.84 -59.48
C ASN A 272 0.79 -4.34 -59.05
N ASP A 273 -0.14 -4.61 -58.12
CA ASP A 273 -0.94 -5.82 -57.81
C ASP A 273 -0.38 -7.27 -57.79
N GLY A 274 -0.95 -8.08 -56.86
CA GLY A 274 -1.60 -9.33 -57.28
C GLY A 274 -1.33 -10.65 -56.54
N LEU A 275 -2.22 -10.98 -55.58
CA LEU A 275 -2.69 -12.33 -55.16
C LEU A 275 -1.72 -13.49 -54.80
N GLN A 276 -1.91 -13.99 -53.57
CA GLN A 276 -2.18 -15.39 -53.16
C GLN A 276 -1.62 -16.57 -53.98
N ASN A 277 -0.95 -17.50 -53.27
CA ASN A 277 -1.42 -18.89 -53.19
C ASN A 277 -0.85 -19.66 -51.97
N SER A 278 -1.69 -20.56 -51.46
CA SER A 278 -1.44 -21.74 -50.59
C SER A 278 -0.43 -21.66 -49.44
#